data_AF-A0A4P7W2W8-F1
#
_entry.id   AF-A0A4P7W2W8-F1
#
_cell.length_a   1.000
_cell.length_b   1.000
_cell.length_c   1.000
_cell.angle_alpha   90.00
_cell.angle_beta   90.00
_cell.angle_gamma   90.00
#
_symmetry.space_group_name_H-M   'P 1'
#
loop_
_entity.id
_entity.type
_entity.pdbx_description
1 polymer ?
#
loop_
_entity_poly.entity_id
_entity_poly.type
_entity_poly.pdbx_seq_one_letter_code
_entity_poly.pdbx_strand_id
1 'polypeptide(L)'
;MISEITGKYPIIKAYIDKIGSLGHNDYNPGLAVVNGSNQTNLGLFRAYMCQWLLNNPAIRSDEQILVRLMPPTGEGIPLQIWCFTATTNFTAYEAIQSAVFEHVAVTAIDFGLRLFNDPSGTDVTTVTLTPPASAQTNNPAPNAAAGSAS
;
A
#
# COMPACT_ATOMS: atom_id res chain seq x y z
N MET A 1 -9.07 -9.64 -5.07
CA MET A 1 -8.11 -9.23 -4.04
C MET A 1 -7.96 -10.23 -2.89
N ILE A 2 -8.89 -10.33 -1.92
CA ILE A 2 -8.69 -11.22 -0.74
C ILE A 2 -8.41 -12.67 -1.16
N SER A 3 -9.18 -13.22 -2.10
CA SER A 3 -8.98 -14.58 -2.62
C SER A 3 -7.59 -14.78 -3.24
N GLU A 4 -7.13 -13.83 -4.07
CA GLU A 4 -5.81 -13.85 -4.70
C GLU A 4 -4.69 -13.78 -3.66
N ILE A 5 -4.81 -12.86 -2.70
CA ILE A 5 -3.86 -12.71 -1.59
C ILE A 5 -3.80 -13.98 -0.74
N THR A 6 -4.94 -14.59 -0.39
CA THR A 6 -4.94 -15.85 0.37
C THR A 6 -4.36 -17.02 -0.41
N GLY A 7 -4.48 -17.01 -1.74
CA GLY A 7 -3.87 -18.02 -2.61
C GLY A 7 -2.35 -17.88 -2.66
N LYS A 8 -1.85 -16.64 -2.78
CA LYS A 8 -0.40 -16.34 -2.84
C LYS A 8 0.27 -16.41 -1.48
N TYR A 9 -0.42 -15.95 -0.43
CA TYR A 9 0.07 -15.84 0.94
C TYR A 9 -0.87 -16.55 1.93
N PRO A 10 -0.83 -17.89 2.03
CA PRO A 10 -1.77 -18.65 2.86
C PRO A 10 -1.72 -18.28 4.36
N ILE A 11 -0.59 -17.74 4.81
CA ILE A 11 -0.35 -17.31 6.20
C ILE A 11 -1.37 -16.29 6.71
N ILE A 12 -1.94 -15.45 5.84
CA ILE A 12 -2.95 -14.44 6.22
C ILE A 12 -4.32 -15.07 6.47
N LYS A 13 -4.58 -16.29 5.98
CA LYS A 13 -5.93 -16.87 5.96
C LYS A 13 -6.53 -16.99 7.35
N ALA A 14 -5.75 -17.47 8.32
CA ALA A 14 -6.19 -17.60 9.70
C ALA A 14 -6.61 -16.25 10.31
N TYR A 15 -5.93 -15.16 9.94
CA TYR A 15 -6.30 -13.82 10.39
C TYR A 15 -7.60 -13.32 9.74
N ILE A 16 -7.79 -13.57 8.44
CA ILE A 16 -9.00 -13.16 7.72
C ILE A 16 -10.22 -13.89 8.28
N ASP A 17 -10.10 -15.19 8.51
CA ASP A 17 -11.16 -16.00 9.10
C ASP A 17 -11.51 -15.49 10.51
N LYS A 18 -10.50 -15.16 11.32
CA LYS A 18 -10.67 -14.56 12.65
C LYS A 18 -11.44 -13.23 12.58
N ILE A 19 -11.01 -12.28 11.75
CA ILE A 19 -11.68 -10.97 11.60
C ILE A 19 -13.12 -11.15 11.08
N GLY A 20 -13.34 -12.08 10.15
CA GLY A 20 -14.67 -12.41 9.65
C GLY A 20 -15.60 -12.89 10.77
N SER A 21 -15.09 -13.70 11.71
CA SER A 21 -15.86 -14.16 12.88
C SER A 21 -16.11 -13.06 13.92
N LEU A 22 -15.18 -12.11 14.08
CA LEU A 22 -15.32 -11.00 15.03
C LEU A 22 -16.33 -9.95 14.54
N GLY A 23 -16.44 -9.73 13.22
CA GLY A 23 -17.30 -8.71 12.63
C GLY A 23 -16.82 -7.27 12.86
N HIS A 24 -15.65 -7.07 13.46
CA HIS A 24 -15.00 -5.78 13.70
C HIS A 24 -13.47 -5.94 13.65
N ASN A 25 -12.74 -4.81 13.64
CA ASN A 25 -11.28 -4.82 13.65
C ASN A 25 -10.75 -5.41 14.97
N ASP A 26 -9.68 -6.20 14.87
CA ASP A 26 -9.01 -6.78 16.04
C ASP A 26 -8.04 -5.76 16.64
N TYR A 27 -8.31 -5.38 17.89
CA TYR A 27 -7.49 -4.48 18.69
C TYR A 27 -7.04 -5.20 19.95
N ASN A 28 -5.93 -5.93 19.85
CA ASN A 28 -5.33 -6.64 20.96
C ASN A 28 -4.13 -5.83 21.51
N PRO A 29 -4.00 -5.64 22.83
CA PRO A 29 -2.85 -4.96 23.44
C PRO A 29 -1.64 -5.87 23.67
N GLY A 30 -1.68 -7.13 23.22
CA GLY A 30 -0.62 -8.10 23.39
C GLY A 30 0.69 -7.73 22.68
N LEU A 31 1.76 -8.45 23.01
CA LEU A 31 3.13 -8.14 22.56
C LEU A 31 3.32 -8.35 21.05
N ALA A 32 2.71 -9.39 20.49
CA ALA A 32 2.91 -9.77 19.09
C ALA A 32 1.56 -10.11 18.45
N VAL A 33 0.80 -9.08 18.11
CA VAL A 33 -0.61 -9.22 17.71
C VAL A 33 -0.90 -8.49 16.40
N VAL A 34 -1.71 -9.16 15.58
CA VAL A 34 -2.10 -8.67 14.26
C VAL A 34 -3.24 -7.67 14.41
N ASN A 35 -2.88 -6.43 14.76
CA ASN A 35 -3.84 -5.34 14.89
C ASN A 35 -4.15 -4.75 13.51
N GLY A 36 -5.43 -4.71 13.11
CA GLY A 36 -5.77 -4.16 11.79
C GLY A 36 -7.18 -4.43 11.29
N SER A 37 -7.38 -4.04 10.04
CA SER A 37 -8.61 -4.21 9.27
C SER A 37 -8.27 -4.93 7.96
N ASN A 38 -9.12 -5.84 7.51
CA ASN A 38 -9.01 -6.46 6.18
C ASN A 38 -9.80 -5.70 5.10
N GLN A 39 -10.39 -4.55 5.43
CA GLN A 39 -11.29 -3.79 4.54
C GLN A 39 -10.55 -2.88 3.56
N THR A 40 -9.26 -2.62 3.78
CA THR A 40 -8.42 -1.80 2.88
C THR A 40 -7.16 -2.56 2.51
N ASN A 41 -6.61 -2.27 1.34
CA ASN A 41 -5.33 -2.83 0.88
C ASN A 41 -4.22 -2.62 1.91
N LEU A 42 -4.15 -1.41 2.46
CA LEU A 42 -3.15 -1.03 3.46
C LEU A 42 -3.35 -1.77 4.79
N GLY A 43 -4.60 -1.90 5.25
CA GLY A 43 -4.92 -2.67 6.45
C GLY A 43 -4.59 -4.15 6.29
N LEU A 44 -4.95 -4.73 5.14
CA LEU A 44 -4.67 -6.13 4.81
C LEU A 44 -3.17 -6.38 4.70
N PHE A 45 -2.42 -5.46 4.09
CA PHE A 45 -0.96 -5.53 4.02
C PHE A 45 -0.30 -5.46 5.40
N ARG A 46 -0.77 -4.57 6.28
CA ARG A 46 -0.28 -4.50 7.67
C ARG A 46 -0.49 -5.81 8.42
N ALA A 47 -1.68 -6.38 8.27
CA ALA A 47 -2.00 -7.66 8.90
C ALA A 47 -1.12 -8.79 8.36
N TYR A 48 -0.87 -8.79 7.04
CA TYR A 48 0.02 -9.74 6.38
C TYR A 48 1.44 -9.63 6.91
N MET A 49 2.02 -8.42 6.92
CA MET A 49 3.38 -8.20 7.40
C MET A 49 3.55 -8.60 8.86
N CYS A 50 2.54 -8.35 9.71
CA CYS A 50 2.59 -8.78 11.10
C CYS A 50 2.59 -10.31 11.22
N GLN A 51 1.75 -11.01 10.45
CA GLN A 51 1.75 -12.48 10.40
C GLN A 51 3.08 -13.03 9.87
N TRP A 52 3.63 -12.43 8.82
CA TRP A 52 4.90 -12.84 8.25
C TRP A 52 6.05 -12.71 9.26
N LEU A 53 6.12 -11.59 10.00
CA LEU A 53 7.11 -11.39 11.07
C LEU A 53 6.95 -12.40 12.20
N LEU A 54 5.71 -12.66 12.64
CA LEU A 54 5.39 -13.64 13.68
C LEU A 54 5.86 -15.06 13.34
N ASN A 55 5.87 -15.42 12.06
CA ASN A 55 6.27 -16.74 11.58
C ASN A 55 7.70 -16.77 11.04
N ASN A 56 8.45 -15.68 11.16
CA ASN A 56 9.84 -15.62 10.70
C ASN A 56 10.78 -16.08 11.83
N PRO A 57 11.53 -17.18 11.66
CA PRO A 57 12.41 -17.71 12.71
C PRO A 57 13.59 -16.79 13.06
N ALA A 58 13.91 -15.81 12.21
CA ALA A 58 14.94 -14.81 12.48
C ALA A 58 14.43 -13.65 13.34
N ILE A 59 13.12 -13.59 13.61
CA ILE A 59 12.45 -12.58 14.44
C ILE A 59 12.01 -13.23 15.75
N ARG A 60 12.21 -12.54 16.87
CA ARG A 60 11.72 -12.93 18.19
C ARG A 60 10.23 -12.64 18.30
N SER A 61 9.42 -13.69 18.22
CA SER A 61 7.96 -13.63 18.36
C SER A 61 7.49 -13.52 19.81
N ASP A 62 8.39 -13.74 20.78
CA ASP A 62 8.13 -13.60 22.22
C ASP A 62 8.30 -12.15 22.73
N GLU A 63 8.81 -11.27 21.88
CA GLU A 63 9.00 -9.84 22.15
C GLU A 63 8.00 -8.99 21.36
N GLN A 64 8.03 -7.67 21.59
CA GLN A 64 7.09 -6.76 20.94
C GLN A 64 7.28 -6.70 19.41
N ILE A 65 6.21 -6.99 18.66
CA ILE A 65 6.12 -6.82 17.21
C ILE A 65 5.01 -5.83 16.88
N LEU A 66 5.34 -4.80 16.11
CA LEU A 66 4.40 -3.77 15.70
C LEU A 66 4.56 -3.44 14.23
N VAL A 67 3.45 -3.51 13.51
CA VAL A 67 3.33 -3.00 12.14
C VAL A 67 2.27 -1.92 12.15
N ARG A 68 2.69 -0.65 12.16
CA ARG A 68 1.80 0.52 12.35
C ARG A 68 1.97 1.57 11.26
N LEU A 69 0.93 2.38 11.06
CA LEU A 69 1.00 3.57 10.22
C LEU A 69 1.48 4.74 11.07
N MET A 70 2.32 5.58 10.48
CA MET A 70 2.67 6.89 10.99
C MET A 70 1.72 7.94 10.41
N PRO A 71 1.66 9.16 10.99
CA PRO A 71 0.91 10.27 10.40
C PRO A 71 1.29 10.47 8.93
N PRO A 72 0.33 10.73 8.03
CA PRO A 72 0.61 11.01 6.63
C PRO A 72 1.55 12.21 6.47
N THR A 73 2.43 12.14 5.48
CA THR A 73 3.37 13.20 5.08
C THR A 73 3.17 13.55 3.60
N GLY A 74 3.99 14.47 3.07
CA GLY A 74 4.04 14.73 1.63
C GLY A 74 4.51 13.53 0.80
N GLU A 75 5.13 12.54 1.44
CA GLU A 75 5.69 11.32 0.84
C GLU A 75 4.71 10.13 0.98
N GLY A 76 3.47 10.38 1.38
CA GLY A 76 2.44 9.35 1.57
C GLY A 76 2.24 8.95 3.03
N ILE A 77 1.85 7.70 3.28
CA ILE A 77 1.58 7.18 4.63
C ILE A 77 2.72 6.25 5.03
N PRO A 78 3.64 6.66 5.93
CA PRO A 78 4.77 5.82 6.29
C PRO A 78 4.32 4.59 7.08
N LEU A 79 4.87 3.43 6.73
CA LEU A 79 4.71 2.19 7.46
C LEU A 79 5.89 1.99 8.40
N GLN A 80 5.63 1.95 9.71
CA GLN A 80 6.62 1.63 10.72
C GLN A 80 6.53 0.14 11.08
N ILE A 81 7.67 -0.54 10.96
CA ILE A 81 7.85 -1.93 11.39
C ILE A 81 8.82 -1.92 12.57
N TRP A 82 8.39 -2.47 13.69
CA TRP A 82 9.19 -2.66 14.89
C TRP A 82 9.15 -4.14 15.27
N CYS A 83 10.33 -4.75 15.44
CA CYS A 83 10.47 -6.13 15.87
C CYS A 83 11.88 -6.36 16.43
N PHE A 84 12.09 -7.46 17.15
CA PHE A 84 13.39 -7.87 17.66
C PHE A 84 13.93 -9.05 16.85
N THR A 85 15.22 -9.03 16.50
CA THR A 85 15.88 -10.17 15.85
C THR A 85 16.21 -11.27 16.85
N ALA A 86 16.22 -12.52 16.40
CA ALA A 86 16.61 -13.69 17.20
C ALA A 86 18.11 -13.73 17.56
N THR A 87 18.88 -12.76 17.06
CA THR A 87 20.34 -12.68 17.21
C THR A 87 20.77 -11.25 17.48
N THR A 88 21.91 -11.11 18.16
CA THR A 88 22.62 -9.84 18.40
C THR A 88 23.87 -9.70 17.55
N ASN A 89 24.18 -10.69 16.70
CA ASN A 89 25.31 -10.61 15.78
C ASN A 89 25.05 -9.52 14.73
N PHE A 90 25.97 -8.56 14.62
CA PHE A 90 25.82 -7.39 13.77
C PHE A 90 25.54 -7.74 12.30
N THR A 91 26.35 -8.59 11.67
CA THR A 91 26.17 -8.94 10.26
C THR A 91 24.84 -9.66 10.00
N ALA A 92 24.44 -10.55 10.92
CA ALA A 92 23.16 -11.24 10.80
C ALA A 92 21.98 -10.28 11.02
N TYR A 93 22.09 -9.35 11.96
CA TYR A 93 21.09 -8.31 12.21
C TYR A 93 20.84 -7.45 10.96
N GLU A 94 21.90 -6.93 10.34
CA GLU A 94 21.81 -6.12 9.12
C GLU A 94 21.20 -6.90 7.94
N ALA A 95 21.56 -8.17 7.80
CA ALA A 95 20.99 -9.05 6.78
C ALA A 95 19.49 -9.31 7.01
N ILE A 96 19.07 -9.53 8.25
CA ILE A 96 17.65 -9.69 8.59
C ILE A 96 16.89 -8.40 8.30
N GLN A 97 17.44 -7.24 8.67
CA GLN A 97 16.82 -5.95 8.38
C GLN A 97 16.61 -5.75 6.87
N SER A 98 17.64 -6.04 6.06
CA SER A 98 17.56 -5.95 4.60
C SER A 98 16.50 -6.89 4.03
N ALA A 99 16.45 -8.13 4.50
CA ALA A 99 15.44 -9.11 4.08
C ALA A 99 14.00 -8.67 4.41
N VAL A 100 13.77 -7.98 5.54
CA VAL A 100 12.47 -7.39 5.87
C VAL A 100 12.08 -6.32 4.85
N PHE A 101 13.00 -5.39 4.51
CA PHE A 101 12.71 -4.33 3.54
C PHE A 101 12.53 -4.86 2.11
N GLU A 102 13.34 -5.82 1.67
CA GLU A 102 13.17 -6.51 0.39
C GLU A 102 11.80 -7.19 0.31
N HIS A 103 11.39 -7.86 1.40
CA HIS A 103 10.09 -8.49 1.47
C HIS A 103 8.95 -7.47 1.36
N VAL A 104 9.05 -6.33 2.06
CA VAL A 104 8.09 -5.23 1.93
C VAL A 104 8.00 -4.74 0.50
N ALA A 105 9.14 -4.52 -0.16
CA ALA A 105 9.18 -3.98 -1.53
C ALA A 105 8.53 -4.91 -2.56
N VAL A 106 8.80 -6.21 -2.45
CA VAL A 106 8.22 -7.21 -3.37
C VAL A 106 6.73 -7.41 -3.09
N THR A 107 6.34 -7.52 -1.82
CA THR A 107 4.97 -7.89 -1.47
C THR A 107 4.00 -6.72 -1.56
N ALA A 108 4.42 -5.48 -1.31
CA ALA A 108 3.53 -4.31 -1.36
C ALA A 108 2.73 -4.21 -2.69
N ILE A 109 3.38 -4.54 -3.81
CA ILE A 109 2.78 -4.50 -5.15
C ILE A 109 1.60 -5.48 -5.26
N ASP A 110 1.71 -6.66 -4.64
CA ASP A 110 0.64 -7.67 -4.67
C ASP A 110 -0.63 -7.20 -3.94
N PHE A 111 -0.47 -6.34 -2.94
CA PHE A 111 -1.58 -5.70 -2.23
C PHE A 111 -2.07 -4.44 -2.96
N GLY A 112 -1.55 -4.14 -4.15
CA GLY A 112 -1.90 -2.94 -4.91
C GLY A 112 -1.38 -1.65 -4.26
N LEU A 113 -0.33 -1.74 -3.43
CA LEU A 113 0.35 -0.60 -2.86
C LEU A 113 1.56 -0.22 -3.73
N ARG A 114 1.95 1.05 -3.67
CA ARG A 114 3.17 1.53 -4.31
C ARG A 114 4.07 2.16 -3.26
N LEU A 115 5.36 1.85 -3.35
CA LEU A 115 6.37 2.53 -2.57
C LEU A 115 6.59 3.93 -3.13
N PHE A 116 6.58 4.91 -2.23
CA PHE A 116 7.06 6.25 -2.56
C PHE A 116 8.58 6.20 -2.74
N ASN A 117 9.06 6.89 -3.76
CA ASN A 117 10.46 7.16 -3.98
C ASN A 117 10.56 8.63 -4.38
N ASP A 118 11.54 9.35 -3.83
CA ASP A 118 11.79 10.71 -4.29
C ASP A 118 12.26 10.67 -5.75
N PRO A 119 11.58 11.38 -6.67
CA PRO A 119 11.98 11.39 -8.06
C PRO A 119 13.36 12.03 -8.21
N SER A 120 14.27 11.29 -8.82
CA SER A 120 15.57 11.74 -9.28
C SER A 120 15.47 12.27 -10.73
N GLY A 121 16.50 13.00 -11.17
CA GLY A 121 16.52 13.59 -12.51
C GLY A 121 16.38 12.58 -13.67
N THR A 122 16.58 11.29 -13.41
CA THR A 122 16.42 10.20 -14.39
C THR A 122 15.00 9.61 -14.45
N ASP A 123 14.12 9.90 -13.48
CA ASP A 123 12.79 9.28 -13.40
C ASP A 123 11.78 9.89 -14.37
N VAL A 124 12.01 11.13 -14.83
CA VAL A 124 11.18 11.80 -15.84
C VAL A 124 11.71 11.47 -17.23
N THR A 125 11.26 10.34 -17.78
CA THR A 125 11.69 9.87 -19.11
C THR A 125 10.86 10.44 -20.25
N THR A 126 9.62 10.88 -20.00
CA THR A 126 8.74 11.43 -21.03
C THR A 126 7.78 12.44 -20.42
N VAL A 127 7.69 13.62 -21.05
CA VAL A 127 6.67 14.62 -20.75
C VAL A 127 5.79 14.77 -21.98
N THR A 128 4.56 14.28 -21.90
CA THR A 128 3.58 14.47 -22.98
C THR A 128 2.85 15.78 -22.75
N LEU A 129 3.08 16.75 -23.63
CA LEU A 129 2.33 17.99 -23.62
C LEU A 129 1.01 17.78 -24.35
N THR A 130 -0.11 17.98 -23.65
CA THR A 130 -1.43 18.03 -24.31
C THR A 130 -1.52 19.35 -25.08
N PRO A 131 -1.75 19.33 -26.40
CA PRO A 131 -1.96 20.56 -27.16
C PRO A 131 -3.18 21.32 -26.62
N PRO A 132 -3.18 22.65 -26.63
CA PRO A 132 -4.36 23.42 -26.25
C PRO A 132 -5.53 23.01 -27.13
N ALA A 133 -6.70 22.84 -26.53
CA ALA A 133 -7.92 22.53 -27.25
C ALA A 133 -8.09 23.54 -28.40
N SER A 134 -8.08 23.05 -29.64
CA SER A 134 -8.37 23.88 -30.81
C SER A 134 -9.71 24.55 -30.56
N ALA A 135 -9.70 25.89 -30.44
CA ALA A 135 -10.91 26.67 -30.26
C ALA A 135 -11.87 26.31 -31.39
N GLN A 136 -12.96 25.61 -31.05
CA GLN A 136 -14.09 25.47 -31.96
C GLN A 136 -14.57 26.89 -32.27
N THR A 137 -14.23 27.40 -33.44
CA THR A 137 -14.84 28.60 -34.00
C THR A 137 -16.30 28.27 -34.27
N ASN A 138 -17.14 28.48 -33.27
CA ASN A 138 -18.58 28.53 -33.42
C ASN A 138 -18.91 29.74 -34.31
N ASN A 139 -18.85 29.56 -35.63
CA ASN A 139 -19.40 30.52 -36.58
C ASN A 139 -20.92 30.52 -36.40
N PRO A 140 -21.56 31.64 -36.02
CA PRO A 140 -23.01 31.77 -36.14
C PRO A 140 -23.36 31.77 -37.63
N ALA A 141 -24.38 31.00 -38.02
CA ALA A 141 -24.89 31.00 -39.38
C ALA A 141 -25.26 32.43 -39.83
N PRO A 142 -25.14 32.77 -41.14
CA PRO A 142 -25.50 34.10 -41.61
C PRO A 142 -27.00 34.33 -41.45
N ASN A 143 -27.35 35.44 -40.79
CA ASN A 143 -28.70 35.99 -40.70
C ASN A 143 -29.28 36.19 -42.11
N ALA A 144 -30.27 35.39 -42.48
CA ALA A 144 -31.09 35.62 -43.67
C ALA A 144 -32.17 36.67 -43.34
N ALA A 145 -31.84 37.94 -43.59
CA ALA A 145 -32.82 39.02 -43.64
C ALA A 145 -33.06 39.42 -45.12
N ALA A 146 -34.23 39.08 -45.65
CA ALA A 146 -34.98 39.71 -46.75
C ALA A 146 -36.23 38.82 -46.97
N GLY A 147 -37.49 39.25 -47.01
CA GLY A 147 -38.08 40.53 -47.37
C GLY A 147 -39.20 40.27 -48.39
N SER A 148 -40.38 40.86 -48.16
CA SER A 148 -41.50 41.12 -49.10
C SER A 148 -42.70 40.15 -49.24
N ALA A 149 -43.85 40.72 -48.87
CA ALA A 149 -45.12 40.79 -49.62
C ALA A 149 -45.98 39.53 -49.81
N SER A 150 -47.14 39.50 -49.13
CA SER A 150 -48.49 39.70 -49.74
C SER A 150 -49.53 39.91 -48.65
#